data_AF-A0A1I3D5Q4-F1
#
_entry.id   AF-A0A1I3D5Q4-F1
#
_cell.length_a   1.000
_cell.length_b   1.000
_cell.length_c   1.000
_cell.angle_alpha   90.00
_cell.angle_beta   90.00
_cell.angle_gamma   90.00
#
_symmetry.space_group_name_H-M   'P 1'
#
loop_
_entity.id
_entity.type
_entity.pdbx_description
1 polymer ?
#
loop_
_entity_poly.entity_id
_entity_poly.type
_entity_poly.pdbx_seq_one_letter_code
_entity_poly.pdbx_strand_id
1 'polypeptide(L)' 'MSRLPSSFRQQDVTRAVRAVRAAGEPVRRVEVDKSGRIVIVTGEPDVGDEPNEWDKVR' A
#
# COMPACT_ATOMS: atom_id res chain seq x y z
N MET A 1 28.49 -5.02 -1.22
CA MET A 1 27.16 -5.67 -1.16
C MET A 1 26.43 -5.44 -2.48
N SER A 2 26.28 -6.46 -3.33
CA SER A 2 25.40 -6.37 -4.50
C SER A 2 23.96 -6.55 -4.02
N ARG A 3 23.14 -5.51 -4.11
CA ARG A 3 21.69 -5.65 -3.93
C ARG A 3 21.14 -6.39 -5.15
N LEU A 4 20.25 -7.36 -4.92
CA LEU A 4 19.46 -7.94 -6.00
C LEU A 4 18.70 -6.82 -6.72
N PRO A 5 18.56 -6.87 -8.05
CA PRO A 5 17.78 -5.89 -8.78
C PRO A 5 16.33 -5.91 -8.27
N SER A 6 15.74 -4.71 -8.11
CA SER A 6 14.34 -4.59 -7.75
C SER A 6 13.46 -5.06 -8.90
N SER A 7 12.40 -5.83 -8.60
CA SER A 7 11.44 -6.33 -9.59
C SER A 7 10.50 -5.23 -10.13
N PHE A 8 10.48 -4.06 -9.49
CA PHE A 8 9.71 -2.88 -9.91
C PHE A 8 10.48 -1.59 -9.64
N ARG A 9 10.05 -0.49 -10.26
CA ARG A 9 10.61 0.85 -10.00
C ARG A 9 9.63 1.71 -9.20
N GLN A 10 10.16 2.68 -8.46
CA GLN A 10 9.34 3.65 -7.71
C GLN A 10 8.32 4.38 -8.60
N GLN A 11 8.71 4.68 -9.84
CA GLN A 11 7.84 5.35 -10.81
C GLN A 11 6.60 4.53 -11.14
N ASP A 12 6.68 3.19 -11.10
CA ASP A 12 5.58 2.30 -11.49
C ASP A 12 4.48 2.36 -10.42
N VAL A 13 4.88 2.22 -9.16
CA VAL A 13 3.99 2.38 -8.00
C VAL A 13 3.38 3.79 -7.97
N THR A 14 4.20 4.81 -8.19
CA THR A 14 3.76 6.21 -8.16
C THR A 14 2.70 6.48 -9.24
N ARG A 15 2.92 6.00 -10.47
CA ARG A 15 1.97 6.15 -11.58
C ARG A 15 0.67 5.41 -11.30
N ALA A 16 0.73 4.17 -10.83
CA ALA A 16 -0.44 3.37 -10.54
C ALA A 16 -1.32 4.01 -9.45
N VAL A 17 -0.71 4.45 -8.33
CA VAL A 17 -1.44 5.10 -7.23
C VAL A 17 -2.07 6.43 -7.69
N ARG A 18 -1.35 7.23 -8.47
CA ARG A 18 -1.89 8.49 -9.01
C ARG A 18 -3.06 8.24 -9.96
N ALA A 19 -2.97 7.22 -10.81
CA ALA A 19 -4.04 6.88 -11.74
C ALA A 19 -5.33 6.48 -11.01
N VAL A 20 -5.23 5.63 -9.98
CA VAL A 20 -6.39 5.23 -9.16
C VAL A 20 -7.02 6.43 -8.45
N ARG A 21 -6.21 7.30 -7.84
CA ARG A 21 -6.73 8.53 -7.21
C ARG A 21 -7.38 9.48 -8.21
N ALA A 22 -6.81 9.62 -9.42
CA ALA A 22 -7.37 10.46 -10.48
C ALA A 22 -8.70 9.91 -11.01
N ALA A 23 -8.91 8.60 -10.93
CA ALA A 23 -10.20 7.96 -11.24
C ALA A 23 -11.26 8.16 -10.14
N GLY A 24 -10.91 8.81 -9.02
CA GLY A 24 -11.83 9.05 -7.89
C GLY A 24 -11.88 7.91 -6.88
N GLU A 25 -11.05 6.88 -7.03
CA GLU A 25 -11.06 5.72 -6.16
C GLU A 25 -10.13 5.92 -4.94
N PRO A 26 -10.62 5.71 -3.71
CA PRO A 26 -9.77 5.75 -2.52
C PRO A 26 -8.84 4.54 -2.50
N VAL A 27 -7.55 4.76 -2.25
CA VAL A 27 -6.55 3.69 -2.13
C VAL A 27 -6.53 3.21 -0.68
N ARG A 28 -6.91 1.96 -0.45
CA ARG A 28 -6.87 1.29 0.85
C ARG A 28 -5.51 0.66 1.12
N ARG A 29 -5.01 -0.15 0.19
CA ARG A 29 -3.74 -0.89 0.31
C ARG A 29 -3.05 -1.04 -1.03
N VAL A 30 -1.72 -1.04 -1.01
CA VAL A 30 -0.89 -1.37 -2.18
C VAL A 30 -0.05 -2.59 -1.83
N GLU A 31 -0.18 -3.65 -2.61
CA GLU A 31 0.57 -4.88 -2.46
C GLU A 31 1.53 -5.01 -3.64
N VAL A 32 2.79 -5.38 -3.35
CA VAL A 32 3.79 -5.66 -4.38
C VAL A 32 4.42 -7.00 -4.09
N ASP A 33 4.34 -7.93 -5.05
CA ASP A 33 4.93 -9.26 -4.89
C ASP A 33 6.38 -9.32 -5.39
N LYS A 34 7.03 -10.48 -5.19
CA LYS A 34 8.42 -10.70 -5.61
C LYS A 34 8.61 -10.65 -7.13
N SER A 35 7.55 -10.87 -7.93
CA SER A 35 7.60 -10.76 -9.39
C SER A 35 7.51 -9.31 -9.88
N GLY A 36 7.18 -8.37 -9.00
CA GLY A 36 6.96 -6.96 -9.35
C GLY A 36 5.51 -6.66 -9.73
N ARG A 37 4.58 -7.60 -9.52
CA ARG A 37 3.14 -7.36 -9.70
C ARG A 37 2.67 -6.38 -8.63
N ILE A 38 2.06 -5.28 -9.06
CA ILE A 38 1.47 -4.26 -8.20
C ILE A 38 -0.05 -4.46 -8.20
N VAL A 39 -0.63 -4.68 -7.02
CA VAL A 39 -2.08 -4.75 -6.81
C VAL A 39 -2.50 -3.57 -5.94
N ILE A 40 -3.44 -2.76 -6.43
CA ILE A 40 -4.03 -1.67 -5.65
C ILE A 40 -5.43 -2.11 -5.24
N VAL A 41 -5.67 -2.16 -3.93
CA VAL A 41 -6.97 -2.42 -3.34
C VAL A 41 -7.62 -1.07 -3.03
N THR A 42 -8.79 -0.82 -3.62
CA THR A 42 -9.57 0.39 -3.37
C THR A 42 -10.59 0.17 -2.26
N GLY A 43 -11.07 1.26 -1.68
CA GLY A 43 -12.05 1.27 -0.59
C GLY A 43 -11.61 2.15 0.57
N GLU A 44 -12.44 2.16 1.61
CA GLU A 44 -12.14 2.90 2.84
C GLU A 44 -10.95 2.26 3.58
N PRO A 45 -10.12 3.09 4.25
CA PRO A 45 -9.03 2.58 5.06
C PRO A 45 -9.60 1.68 6.18
N ASP A 46 -8.91 0.59 6.49
CA ASP A 46 -9.18 -0.17 7.69
C ASP A 46 -8.88 0.73 8.89
N VAL A 47 -9.92 1.30 9.49
CA VAL A 47 -9.83 1.84 10.84
C VAL A 47 -9.71 0.61 11.72
N GLY A 48 -8.52 0.35 12.25
CA GLY A 48 -8.35 -0.62 13.31
C GLY A 48 -9.08 -0.11 14.53
N ASP A 49 -10.38 -0.39 14.62
CA ASP A 49 -11.28 0.05 15.70
C ASP A 49 -11.10 -0.76 16.99
N GLU A 50 -10.12 -1.66 17.07
CA GLU A 50 -9.79 -2.33 18.32
C GLU A 50 -8.92 -1.39 19.18
N PRO A 51 -9.42 -0.92 20.34
CA PRO A 51 -8.62 -0.14 21.26
C PRO A 51 -7.42 -0.96 21.70
N ASN A 52 -6.21 -0.41 21.53
CA ASN A 52 -4.99 -1.06 21.95
C ASN A 52 -5.07 -1.39 23.46
N GLU A 53 -4.82 -2.66 23.82
CA GLU A 53 -4.90 -3.11 25.21
C GLU A 53 -3.89 -2.39 26.12
N TRP A 54 -2.79 -1.92 25.55
CA TRP A 54 -1.75 -1.18 26.26
C TRP A 54 -2.15 0.25 26.62
N ASP A 55 -3.19 0.81 25.98
CA ASP A 55 -3.69 2.16 26.30
C ASP A 55 -4.49 2.17 27.63
N LYS A 56 -4.80 0.99 28.19
CA LYS A 56 -5.54 0.81 29.46
C LYS A 56 -4.62 0.77 30.69
N VAL A 57 -3.31 0.72 30.52
CA VAL A 57 -2.34 0.62 31.61
C VAL A 57 -1.79 2.03 31.92
N ARG A 58 -2.10 2.55 33.11
CA ARG A 58 -1.60 3.84 33.63
C ARG A 58 -0.49 3.64 34.65
#